data_AF-A0A949KMD9-F1
#
_entry.id   AF-A0A949KMD9-F1
#
_cell.length_a   1.000
_cell.length_b   1.000
_cell.length_c   1.000
_cell.angle_alpha   90.00
_cell.angle_beta   90.00
_cell.angle_gamma   90.00
#
_symmetry.space_group_name_H-M   'P 1'
#
loop_
_entity.id
_entity.type
_entity.pdbx_description
1 polymer ?
#
loop_
_entity_poly.entity_id
_entity_poly.type
_entity_poly.pdbx_seq_one_letter_code
_entity_poly.pdbx_strand_id
1 'polypeptide(L)'
;MALMQRLLGGLALATLALALLAAPPAHAAEAKKVLIKAVKEVGTKVVLMDGSEWSIPNPDDQELVYDWLPFQTVVIKNGKVLVNLYRGDIVDAKMTKPPVEKAKVAASTPTYSASAVQRVSGAPTNANAGTQVVVPEDLVNRMDKILNRMEDLEFSLKSIEMRLLRLERMAGVGP
;
A
#
# COMPACT_ATOMS: atom_id res chain seq x y z
N MET A 1 47.92 50.44 5.27
CA MET A 1 47.32 49.72 4.12
C MET A 1 47.10 48.24 4.46
N ALA A 2 46.29 47.91 5.46
CA ALA A 2 46.09 46.51 5.90
C ALA A 2 44.74 46.27 6.61
N LEU A 3 43.72 47.09 6.32
CA LEU A 3 42.41 46.96 6.97
C LEU A 3 41.23 46.93 5.99
N MET A 4 41.45 47.22 4.70
CA MET A 4 40.40 47.23 3.67
C MET A 4 40.36 45.99 2.77
N GLN A 5 41.13 44.94 3.06
CA GLN A 5 41.10 43.68 2.30
C GLN A 5 40.30 42.55 2.98
N ARG A 6 39.89 42.72 4.25
CA ARG A 6 39.12 41.69 4.97
C ARG A 6 37.60 41.87 4.91
N LEU A 7 37.12 43.02 4.45
CA LEU A 7 35.69 43.32 4.36
C LEU A 7 35.05 42.94 3.02
N LEU A 8 35.83 42.77 1.95
CA LEU A 8 35.32 42.30 0.65
C LEU A 8 35.37 40.78 0.47
N GLY A 9 36.11 40.05 1.30
CA GLY A 9 36.17 38.58 1.24
C GLY A 9 34.97 37.88 1.91
N GLY A 10 34.27 38.56 2.81
CA GLY A 10 33.15 37.99 3.57
C GLY A 10 31.79 38.08 2.88
N LEU A 11 31.63 38.95 1.87
CA LEU A 11 30.32 39.23 1.27
C LEU A 11 30.03 38.42 -0.01
N ALA A 12 31.02 37.71 -0.56
CA ALA A 12 30.85 36.91 -1.79
C ALA A 12 30.50 35.43 -1.54
N LEU A 13 30.46 34.99 -0.28
CA LEU A 13 30.15 33.60 0.11
C LEU A 13 28.72 33.40 0.62
N ALA A 14 27.95 34.48 0.84
CA ALA A 14 26.59 34.40 1.37
C ALA A 14 25.50 34.32 0.29
N THR A 15 25.81 34.62 -0.97
CA THR A 15 24.81 34.65 -2.06
C THR A 15 24.73 33.35 -2.87
N LEU A 16 25.64 32.39 -2.65
CA LEU A 16 25.58 31.06 -3.29
C LEU A 16 24.83 30.01 -2.45
N ALA A 17 24.31 30.37 -1.28
CA ALA A 17 23.58 29.46 -0.40
C ALA A 17 22.05 29.47 -0.61
N LEU A 18 21.54 30.36 -1.47
CA LEU A 18 20.09 30.59 -1.65
C LEU A 18 19.54 30.15 -3.03
N ALA A 19 20.27 29.30 -3.77
CA ALA A 19 19.87 28.86 -5.11
C ALA A 19 19.58 27.35 -5.23
N LEU A 20 19.66 26.58 -4.14
CA LEU A 20 19.44 25.12 -4.16
C LEU A 20 18.10 24.65 -3.56
N LEU A 21 17.20 25.56 -3.18
CA LEU A 21 15.91 25.21 -2.56
C LEU A 21 14.69 25.51 -3.45
N ALA A 22 14.86 25.46 -4.77
CA ALA A 22 13.76 25.50 -5.73
C ALA A 22 13.69 24.18 -6.54
N ALA A 23 13.97 23.05 -5.89
CA ALA A 23 13.54 21.77 -6.43
C ALA A 23 12.01 21.72 -6.31
N PRO A 24 11.25 21.66 -7.42
CA PRO A 24 9.82 21.43 -7.34
C PRO A 24 9.60 20.16 -6.54
N PRO A 25 8.55 20.07 -5.70
CA PRO A 25 8.23 18.82 -5.01
C PRO A 25 8.05 17.77 -6.09
N ALA A 26 9.03 16.88 -6.21
CA ALA A 26 8.91 15.66 -6.96
C ALA A 26 7.63 15.03 -6.44
N HIS A 27 6.66 14.87 -7.33
CA HIS A 27 5.35 14.34 -7.00
C HIS A 27 5.58 13.09 -6.18
N ALA A 28 5.19 13.15 -4.91
CA ALA A 28 5.20 11.99 -4.05
C ALA A 28 4.22 11.00 -4.68
N ALA A 29 4.76 10.13 -5.54
CA ALA A 29 4.01 9.10 -6.23
C ALA A 29 3.37 8.26 -5.13
N GLU A 30 2.07 8.44 -4.97
CA GLU A 30 1.25 7.84 -3.93
C GLU A 30 1.53 6.34 -3.92
N ALA A 31 2.18 5.89 -2.85
CA ALA A 31 2.62 4.51 -2.69
C ALA A 31 1.38 3.64 -2.42
N LYS A 32 0.73 3.18 -3.49
CA LYS A 32 -0.51 2.43 -3.41
C LYS A 32 -0.23 1.04 -2.83
N LYS A 33 -0.85 0.75 -1.69
CA LYS A 33 -0.84 -0.58 -1.04
C LYS A 33 -1.94 -1.44 -1.64
N VAL A 34 -1.58 -2.62 -2.16
CA VAL A 34 -2.53 -3.58 -2.75
C VAL A 34 -2.16 -5.00 -2.33
N LEU A 35 -3.14 -5.87 -2.18
CA LEU A 35 -2.93 -7.29 -1.84
C LEU A 35 -2.65 -8.12 -3.09
N ILE A 36 -1.79 -9.12 -2.98
CA ILE A 36 -1.57 -10.11 -4.03
C ILE A 36 -2.80 -11.04 -4.12
N LYS A 37 -3.32 -11.22 -5.32
CA LYS A 37 -4.36 -12.22 -5.59
C LYS A 37 -3.74 -13.56 -5.95
N ALA A 38 -2.79 -13.57 -6.88
CA ALA A 38 -2.09 -14.77 -7.31
C ALA A 38 -0.79 -14.42 -8.03
N VAL A 39 0.20 -15.29 -7.90
CA VAL A 39 1.40 -15.29 -8.75
C VAL A 39 1.25 -16.40 -9.79
N LYS A 40 1.55 -16.10 -11.05
CA LYS A 40 1.41 -17.00 -12.20
C LYS A 40 2.72 -17.09 -12.97
N GLU A 41 2.84 -18.14 -13.78
CA GLU A 41 3.96 -18.31 -14.72
C GLU A 41 5.33 -18.28 -14.01
N VAL A 42 5.47 -19.04 -12.92
CA VAL A 42 6.73 -19.16 -12.18
C VAL A 42 7.30 -17.79 -11.76
N GLY A 43 6.46 -16.94 -11.16
CA GLY A 43 6.90 -15.60 -10.73
C GLY A 43 6.94 -14.54 -11.82
N THR A 44 6.74 -14.90 -13.10
CA THR A 44 6.76 -13.94 -14.22
C THR A 44 5.59 -12.94 -14.17
N LYS A 45 4.44 -13.34 -13.61
CA LYS A 45 3.25 -12.50 -13.53
C LYS A 45 2.65 -12.45 -12.13
N VAL A 46 2.41 -11.25 -11.64
CA VAL A 46 1.71 -10.97 -10.39
C VAL A 46 0.35 -10.37 -10.70
N VAL A 47 -0.71 -11.02 -10.22
CA VAL A 47 -2.07 -10.52 -10.27
C VAL A 47 -2.41 -9.95 -8.91
N LEU A 48 -2.78 -8.67 -8.86
CA LEU A 48 -3.17 -7.99 -7.64
C LEU A 48 -4.70 -8.03 -7.45
N MET A 49 -5.17 -7.82 -6.22
CA MET A 49 -6.60 -7.86 -5.90
C MET A 49 -7.41 -6.72 -6.54
N ASP A 50 -6.76 -5.64 -6.96
CA ASP A 50 -7.38 -4.58 -7.76
C ASP A 50 -7.56 -4.95 -9.25
N GLY A 51 -7.21 -6.18 -9.61
CA GLY A 51 -7.31 -6.70 -10.97
C GLY A 51 -6.18 -6.26 -11.89
N SER A 52 -5.22 -5.47 -11.38
CA SER A 52 -4.01 -5.14 -12.14
C SER A 52 -3.08 -6.34 -12.25
N GLU A 53 -2.43 -6.44 -13.40
CA GLU A 53 -1.45 -7.48 -13.69
C GLU A 53 -0.10 -6.83 -13.94
N TRP A 54 0.94 -7.43 -13.39
CA TRP A 54 2.30 -6.94 -13.42
C TRP A 54 3.21 -8.06 -13.87
N SER A 55 4.11 -7.77 -14.81
CA SER A 55 5.10 -8.70 -15.31
C SER A 55 6.49 -8.33 -14.81
N ILE A 56 7.23 -9.34 -14.36
CA ILE A 56 8.59 -9.18 -13.82
C ILE A 56 9.57 -9.66 -14.89
N PRO A 57 10.37 -8.76 -15.48
CA PRO A 57 11.26 -9.11 -16.58
C PRO A 57 12.58 -9.74 -16.12
N ASN A 58 12.99 -9.51 -14.87
CA ASN A 58 14.26 -9.99 -14.34
C ASN A 58 14.11 -11.42 -13.77
N PRO A 59 14.87 -12.43 -14.23
CA PRO A 59 14.76 -13.80 -13.73
C PRO A 59 15.08 -13.94 -12.23
N ASP A 60 16.02 -13.16 -11.69
CA ASP A 60 16.34 -13.21 -10.26
C ASP A 60 15.15 -12.74 -9.39
N ASP A 61 14.44 -11.71 -9.86
CA ASP A 61 13.23 -11.21 -9.22
C ASP A 61 12.06 -12.19 -9.36
N GLN A 62 12.01 -12.99 -10.44
CA GLN A 62 10.98 -14.01 -10.64
C GLN A 62 11.09 -15.12 -9.59
N GLU A 63 12.29 -15.53 -9.22
CA GLU A 63 12.50 -16.52 -8.16
C GLU A 63 12.02 -15.99 -6.80
N LEU A 64 12.33 -14.72 -6.49
CA LEU A 64 11.83 -14.06 -5.28
C LEU A 64 10.30 -13.99 -5.25
N VAL A 65 9.68 -13.64 -6.38
CA VAL A 65 8.23 -13.49 -6.51
C VAL A 65 7.51 -14.82 -6.54
N TYR A 66 8.13 -15.89 -7.01
CA TYR A 66 7.55 -17.23 -7.01
C TYR A 66 7.13 -17.68 -5.60
N ASP A 67 7.91 -17.30 -4.59
CA ASP A 67 7.63 -17.57 -3.18
C ASP A 67 6.57 -16.64 -2.57
N TRP A 68 6.08 -15.65 -3.30
CA TRP A 68 5.10 -14.71 -2.77
C TRP A 68 3.73 -15.37 -2.63
N LEU A 69 3.16 -15.26 -1.45
CA LEU A 69 1.87 -15.86 -1.14
C LEU A 69 0.71 -14.91 -1.47
N PRO A 70 -0.45 -15.47 -1.85
CA PRO A 70 -1.70 -14.71 -1.90
C PRO A 70 -1.98 -13.98 -0.58
N PHE A 71 -2.65 -12.83 -0.68
CA PHE A 71 -3.03 -11.96 0.44
C PHE A 71 -1.85 -11.27 1.18
N GLN A 72 -0.62 -11.40 0.70
CA GLN A 72 0.47 -10.53 1.16
C GLN A 72 0.29 -9.11 0.62
N THR A 73 0.69 -8.11 1.41
CA THR A 73 0.57 -6.69 1.04
C THR A 73 1.78 -6.25 0.23
N VAL A 74 1.51 -5.69 -0.95
CA VAL A 74 2.52 -5.14 -1.85
C VAL A 74 2.32 -3.65 -2.02
N VAL A 75 3.41 -2.89 -1.97
CA VAL A 75 3.42 -1.47 -2.28
C VAL A 75 3.90 -1.28 -3.70
N ILE A 76 3.10 -0.58 -4.51
CA ILE A 76 3.51 -0.14 -5.85
C ILE A 76 4.24 1.19 -5.68
N LYS A 77 5.55 1.21 -5.93
CA LYS A 77 6.36 2.44 -5.95
C LYS A 77 6.58 2.88 -7.39
N ASN A 78 6.33 4.16 -7.66
CA ASN A 78 6.60 4.82 -8.95
C ASN A 78 5.97 4.13 -10.18
N GLY A 79 4.95 3.28 -9.98
CA GLY A 79 4.32 2.50 -11.05
C GLY A 79 5.24 1.50 -11.76
N LYS A 80 6.40 1.18 -11.17
CA LYS A 80 7.44 0.34 -11.79
C LYS A 80 8.07 -0.67 -10.84
N VAL A 81 7.83 -0.53 -9.53
CA VAL A 81 8.46 -1.37 -8.52
C VAL A 81 7.37 -1.92 -7.63
N LEU A 82 7.42 -3.22 -7.37
CA LEU A 82 6.58 -3.90 -6.38
C LEU A 82 7.44 -4.21 -5.17
N VAL A 83 6.99 -3.78 -4.00
CA VAL A 83 7.66 -4.07 -2.72
C VAL A 83 6.76 -4.94 -1.88
N ASN A 84 7.18 -6.17 -1.61
CA ASN A 84 6.47 -7.05 -0.70
C ASN A 84 6.78 -6.64 0.75
N LEU A 85 5.79 -6.13 1.47
CA LEU A 85 5.98 -5.66 2.85
C LEU A 85 6.19 -6.80 3.84
N TYR A 86 5.82 -8.03 3.49
CA TYR A 86 5.96 -9.17 4.38
C TYR A 86 7.39 -9.72 4.41
N ARG A 87 8.04 -9.81 3.24
CA ARG A 87 9.43 -10.32 3.11
C ARG A 87 10.48 -9.22 3.02
N GLY A 88 10.09 -8.02 2.62
CA GLY A 88 11.02 -6.93 2.32
C GLY A 88 11.58 -6.98 0.88
N ASP A 89 11.11 -7.92 0.05
CA ASP A 89 11.53 -8.08 -1.33
C ASP A 89 11.14 -6.85 -2.17
N ILE A 90 12.07 -6.34 -2.96
CA ILE A 90 11.87 -5.23 -3.90
C ILE A 90 12.14 -5.78 -5.29
N VAL A 91 11.14 -5.73 -6.16
CA VAL A 91 11.24 -6.26 -7.52
C VAL A 91 10.78 -5.23 -8.54
N ASP A 92 11.49 -5.20 -9.65
CA ASP A 92 11.13 -4.34 -10.78
C ASP A 92 10.01 -5.02 -11.58
N ALA A 93 8.92 -4.28 -11.79
CA ALA A 93 7.72 -4.81 -12.39
C ALA A 93 7.14 -3.84 -13.43
N LYS A 94 6.74 -4.40 -14.57
CA LYS A 94 6.05 -3.68 -15.64
C LYS A 94 4.57 -3.99 -15.58
N MET A 95 3.76 -2.95 -15.45
CA MET A 95 2.31 -3.08 -15.48
C MET A 95 1.84 -3.56 -16.86
N THR A 96 1.20 -4.73 -16.91
CA THR A 96 0.65 -5.29 -18.15
C THR A 96 -0.83 -5.02 -18.29
N LYS A 97 -1.55 -4.90 -17.16
CA LYS A 97 -2.99 -4.60 -17.16
C LYS A 97 -3.33 -3.54 -16.11
N PRO A 98 -4.07 -2.47 -16.49
CA PRO A 98 -4.50 -1.45 -15.54
C PRO A 98 -5.45 -2.00 -14.46
N PRO A 99 -5.57 -1.34 -13.30
CA PRO A 99 -6.49 -1.75 -12.27
C PRO A 99 -7.90 -1.63 -12.82
N VAL A 100 -8.77 -2.58 -12.48
CA VAL A 100 -10.18 -2.44 -12.82
C VAL A 100 -10.73 -1.39 -11.85
N GLU A 101 -10.92 -0.15 -12.33
CA GLU A 101 -11.60 0.88 -11.56
C GLU A 101 -12.96 0.33 -11.14
N LYS A 102 -13.11 0.05 -9.84
CA LYS A 102 -14.43 -0.22 -9.28
C LYS A 102 -15.21 1.07 -9.46
N ALA A 103 -16.12 1.08 -10.43
CA ALA A 103 -17.04 2.19 -10.66
C ALA A 103 -17.61 2.65 -9.32
N LYS A 104 -17.44 3.95 -9.04
CA LYS A 104 -17.96 4.64 -7.86
C LYS A 104 -19.47 4.42 -7.82
N VAL A 105 -19.94 3.44 -7.06
CA VAL A 105 -21.37 3.19 -6.88
C VAL A 105 -21.93 4.38 -6.11
N ALA A 106 -22.65 5.26 -6.81
CA ALA A 106 -23.43 6.31 -6.19
C ALA A 106 -24.41 5.65 -5.21
N ALA A 107 -24.28 5.96 -3.93
CA ALA A 107 -25.16 5.48 -2.87
C ALA A 107 -26.59 5.97 -3.14
N SER A 108 -27.40 5.11 -3.76
CA SER A 108 -28.83 5.36 -3.91
C SER A 108 -29.49 4.93 -2.60
N THR A 109 -29.84 5.92 -1.78
CA THR A 109 -30.73 5.76 -0.63
C THR A 109 -32.05 5.07 -1.06
N PRO A 110 -32.52 4.03 -0.34
CA PRO A 110 -33.73 3.32 -0.74
C PRO A 110 -34.97 4.20 -0.51
N THR A 111 -35.61 4.61 -1.60
CA THR A 111 -36.97 5.19 -1.55
C THR A 111 -37.97 4.05 -1.72
N TYR A 112 -38.67 3.69 -0.64
CA TYR A 112 -39.80 2.76 -0.71
C TYR A 112 -40.98 3.46 -1.39
N SER A 113 -41.35 3.03 -2.60
CA SER A 113 -42.62 3.41 -3.21
C SER A 113 -43.62 2.26 -3.06
N ALA A 114 -44.56 2.43 -2.13
CA ALA A 114 -45.69 1.54 -1.94
C ALA A 114 -46.76 1.86 -2.99
N SER A 115 -46.67 1.28 -4.19
CA SER A 115 -47.78 1.17 -5.15
C SER A 115 -47.35 0.35 -6.37
N ALA A 116 -47.90 -0.86 -6.51
CA ALA A 116 -48.44 -1.40 -7.77
C ALA A 116 -48.50 -2.94 -7.69
N VAL A 117 -49.69 -3.43 -7.34
CA VAL A 117 -50.16 -4.76 -7.71
C VAL A 117 -50.36 -4.81 -9.23
N GLN A 118 -50.03 -5.95 -9.84
CA GLN A 118 -50.63 -6.54 -11.05
C GLN A 118 -49.92 -6.44 -12.44
N ARG A 119 -49.63 -7.65 -12.98
CA ARG A 119 -49.79 -8.17 -14.37
C ARG A 119 -48.52 -8.68 -15.09
N VAL A 120 -48.30 -10.00 -14.95
CA VAL A 120 -48.27 -11.07 -15.98
C VAL A 120 -47.70 -10.81 -17.40
N SER A 121 -46.73 -11.68 -17.75
CA SER A 121 -46.36 -12.29 -19.06
C SER A 121 -45.56 -11.53 -20.13
N GLY A 122 -44.35 -12.06 -20.40
CA GLY A 122 -43.89 -12.37 -21.77
C GLY A 122 -42.73 -11.54 -22.34
N ALA A 123 -41.48 -11.96 -22.08
CA ALA A 123 -40.30 -11.94 -22.98
C ALA A 123 -38.99 -12.09 -22.18
N PRO A 124 -37.94 -12.77 -22.70
CA PRO A 124 -36.71 -13.01 -21.95
C PRO A 124 -35.82 -11.78 -22.02
N THR A 125 -35.71 -11.05 -20.92
CA THR A 125 -34.69 -9.99 -20.77
C THR A 125 -33.59 -10.47 -19.85
N ASN A 126 -32.42 -10.60 -20.47
CA ASN A 126 -31.08 -10.86 -19.93
C ASN A 126 -30.86 -10.56 -18.44
N ALA A 127 -30.19 -11.52 -17.83
CA ALA A 127 -29.60 -11.45 -16.51
C ALA A 127 -28.79 -10.15 -16.30
N ASN A 128 -29.18 -9.39 -15.29
CA ASN A 128 -28.21 -8.62 -14.51
C ASN A 128 -28.72 -8.58 -13.06
N ALA A 129 -28.57 -9.71 -12.38
CA ALA A 129 -28.75 -9.78 -10.95
C ALA A 129 -27.58 -9.01 -10.32
N GLY A 130 -27.88 -7.84 -9.76
CA GLY A 130 -26.94 -7.10 -8.93
C GLY A 130 -26.57 -7.94 -7.72
N THR A 131 -25.38 -8.52 -7.75
CA THR A 131 -24.82 -9.25 -6.61
C THR A 131 -24.48 -8.23 -5.53
N GLN A 132 -25.40 -8.04 -4.58
CA GLN A 132 -25.14 -7.37 -3.32
C GLN A 132 -23.99 -8.12 -2.63
N VAL A 133 -22.82 -7.47 -2.52
CA VAL A 133 -21.67 -8.03 -1.80
C VAL A 133 -22.00 -7.94 -0.31
N VAL A 134 -22.68 -8.98 0.19
CA VAL A 134 -22.82 -9.23 1.61
C VAL A 134 -21.44 -9.63 2.11
N VAL A 135 -20.79 -8.74 2.87
CA VAL A 135 -19.56 -9.09 3.57
C VAL A 135 -19.93 -10.20 4.57
N PRO A 136 -19.35 -11.40 4.46
CA PRO A 136 -19.67 -12.47 5.39
C PRO A 136 -19.32 -12.03 6.81
N GLU A 137 -20.26 -12.14 7.76
CA GLU A 137 -20.04 -11.78 9.18
C GLU A 137 -18.82 -12.52 9.77
N ASP A 138 -18.56 -13.72 9.25
CA ASP A 138 -17.40 -14.54 9.60
C ASP A 138 -16.05 -13.89 9.25
N LEU A 139 -16.01 -13.03 8.22
CA LEU A 139 -14.84 -12.24 7.88
C LEU A 139 -14.63 -11.09 8.87
N VAL A 140 -15.71 -10.44 9.30
CA VAL A 140 -15.66 -9.35 10.29
C VAL A 140 -15.15 -9.89 11.63
N ASN A 141 -15.71 -11.01 12.09
CA ASN A 141 -15.27 -11.67 13.32
C ASN A 141 -13.80 -12.11 13.27
N ARG A 142 -13.32 -12.56 12.10
CA ARG A 142 -11.90 -12.88 11.91
C ARG A 142 -11.02 -11.64 11.94
N MET A 143 -11.46 -10.54 11.34
CA MET A 143 -10.72 -9.27 11.37
C MET A 143 -10.64 -8.69 12.78
N ASP A 144 -11.72 -8.71 13.56
CA ASP A 144 -11.71 -8.26 14.96
C ASP A 144 -10.78 -9.12 15.81
N LYS A 145 -10.78 -10.44 15.61
CA LYS A 145 -9.85 -11.34 16.30
C LYS A 145 -8.38 -11.08 15.95
N ILE A 146 -8.11 -10.70 14.71
CA ILE A 146 -6.76 -10.32 14.26
C ILE A 146 -6.36 -8.99 14.90
N LEU A 147 -7.26 -8.00 14.93
CA LEU A 147 -7.00 -6.70 15.55
C LEU A 147 -6.67 -6.83 17.03
N ASN A 148 -7.46 -7.59 17.79
CA ASN A 148 -7.20 -7.83 19.21
C ASN A 148 -5.84 -8.53 19.44
N ARG A 149 -5.47 -9.47 18.57
CA ARG A 149 -4.15 -10.12 18.64
C ARG A 149 -3.00 -9.16 18.34
N MET A 150 -3.21 -8.18 17.45
CA MET A 150 -2.18 -7.17 17.17
C MET A 150 -2.00 -6.24 18.37
N GLU A 151 -3.08 -5.85 19.02
CA GLU A 151 -3.04 -5.04 20.24
C GLU A 151 -2.31 -5.79 21.38
N ASP A 152 -2.63 -7.07 21.60
CA ASP A 152 -1.91 -7.91 22.58
C ASP A 152 -0.41 -8.02 22.27
N LEU A 153 -0.05 -8.16 20.98
CA LEU A 153 1.35 -8.21 20.55
C LEU A 153 2.06 -6.88 20.80
N GLU A 154 1.40 -5.74 20.56
CA GLU A 154 1.95 -4.42 20.85
C GLU A 154 2.21 -4.24 22.35
N PHE A 155 1.27 -4.63 23.21
CA PHE A 155 1.46 -4.62 24.66
C PHE A 155 2.61 -5.53 25.11
N SER A 156 2.71 -6.73 24.54
CA SER A 156 3.80 -7.66 24.83
C SER A 156 5.16 -7.08 24.42
N LEU A 157 5.24 -6.47 23.24
CA LEU A 157 6.47 -5.88 22.70
C LEU A 157 6.93 -4.69 23.54
N LYS A 158 6.01 -3.81 23.95
CA LYS A 158 6.28 -2.70 24.86
C LYS A 158 6.72 -3.18 26.26
N SER A 159 6.15 -4.28 26.74
CA SER A 159 6.57 -4.92 27.99
C SER A 159 8.00 -5.47 27.89
N ILE A 160 8.34 -6.12 26.78
CA ILE A 160 9.68 -6.62 26.49
C ILE A 160 10.69 -5.47 26.40
N GLU A 161 10.34 -4.39 25.69
CA GLU A 161 11.17 -3.19 25.58
C GLU A 161 11.46 -2.56 26.95
N MET A 162 10.44 -2.42 27.81
CA MET A 162 10.62 -1.92 29.18
C MET A 162 11.50 -2.84 30.03
N ARG A 163 11.40 -4.16 29.85
CA ARG A 163 12.26 -5.14 30.52
C ARG A 163 13.70 -5.05 30.02
N LEU A 164 13.90 -4.88 28.71
CA LEU A 164 15.22 -4.68 28.10
C LEU A 164 15.86 -3.39 28.62
N LEU A 165 15.15 -2.27 28.59
CA LEU A 165 15.64 -1.01 29.15
C LEU A 165 16.01 -1.12 30.63
N ARG A 166 15.26 -1.90 31.41
CA ARG A 166 15.57 -2.16 32.82
C ARG A 166 16.83 -3.03 32.96
N LEU A 167 16.97 -4.06 32.14
CA LEU A 167 18.15 -4.93 32.12
C LEU A 167 19.40 -4.18 31.66
N GLU A 168 19.30 -3.34 30.63
CA GLU A 168 20.38 -2.47 30.16
C GLU A 168 20.83 -1.49 31.25
N ARG A 169 19.88 -0.90 32.00
CA ARG A 169 20.18 -0.06 33.18
C ARG A 169 20.88 -0.83 34.30
N MET A 170 20.51 -2.09 34.52
CA MET A 170 21.11 -2.94 35.55
C MET A 170 22.48 -3.49 35.13
N ALA A 171 22.66 -3.76 33.84
CA ALA A 171 23.90 -4.26 33.27
C ALA A 171 24.93 -3.14 33.03
N GLY A 172 24.51 -1.86 33.06
CA GLY A 172 25.37 -0.72 32.76
C GLY A 172 25.79 -0.65 31.29
N VAL A 173 24.98 -1.21 30.38
CA VAL A 173 25.30 -1.40 28.95
C VAL A 173 24.61 -0.37 28.04
N GLY A 174 23.69 0.46 28.56
CA GLY A 174 23.21 1.67 27.87
C GLY A 174 24.00 2.91 28.28
N PRO A 175 24.00 4.02 27.51
CA PRO A 175 24.78 5.22 27.83
C PRO A 175 24.49 5.79 29.22
#